data_AF-A0A0N0XBD4-F1
#
_entry.id   AF-A0A0N0XBD4-F1
#
_cell.length_a   1.000
_cell.length_b   1.000
_cell.length_c   1.000
_cell.angle_alpha   90.00
_cell.angle_beta   90.00
_cell.angle_gamma   90.00
#
_symmetry.space_group_name_H-M   'P 1'
#
loop_
_entity.id
_entity.type
_entity.pdbx_description
1 polymer ?
#
loop_
_entity_poly.entity_id
_entity_poly.type
_entity_poly.pdbx_seq_one_letter_code
_entity_poly.pdbx_strand_id
1 'polypeptide(L)' 'MNEALSISRTQMLRLAEKAEVPPDVARRVIDGICDVASRFSAIAENLRPEAITQDTLRTVQGCIDQNVALLYRQP' A
#
# COMPACT_ATOMS: atom_id res chain seq x y z
N MET A 1 -18.09 -3.73 4.76
CA MET A 1 -17.57 -2.44 5.26
C MET A 1 -16.05 -2.52 5.25
N ASN A 2 -15.45 -2.23 4.11
CA ASN A 2 -14.04 -1.93 3.99
C ASN A 2 -13.97 -0.82 2.95
N GLU A 3 -14.47 0.35 3.33
CA GLU A 3 -14.26 1.54 2.52
C GLU A 3 -12.79 1.88 2.72
N ALA A 4 -11.94 1.33 1.86
CA ALA A 4 -10.62 1.89 1.66
C ALA A 4 -10.83 3.41 1.51
N LEU A 5 -10.29 4.18 2.46
CA LEU A 5 -10.24 5.63 2.33
C LEU A 5 -9.70 5.88 0.93
N SER A 6 -10.47 6.57 0.08
CA SER A 6 -10.12 6.80 -1.32
C SER A 6 -8.97 7.81 -1.39
N ILE A 7 -7.79 7.37 -0.95
CA ILE A 7 -6.56 8.13 -0.85
C ILE A 7 -5.75 7.84 -2.12
N SER A 8 -5.79 8.81 -3.02
CA SER A 8 -5.00 8.83 -4.24
C SER A 8 -3.57 9.28 -3.98
N ARG A 9 -2.69 8.98 -4.94
CA ARG A 9 -1.32 9.53 -4.99
C ARG A 9 -1.30 11.05 -4.86
N THR A 10 -2.23 11.73 -5.52
CA THR A 10 -2.34 13.20 -5.50
C THR A 10 -2.61 13.72 -4.09
N GLN A 11 -3.49 13.07 -3.33
CA GLN A 11 -3.77 13.47 -1.94
C GLN A 11 -2.55 13.25 -1.04
N MET A 12 -1.81 12.14 -1.22
CA MET A 12 -0.57 11.88 -0.47
C MET A 12 0.52 12.90 -0.78
N LEU A 13 0.68 13.31 -2.05
CA LEU A 13 1.66 14.33 -2.43
C LEU A 13 1.27 15.72 -1.91
N ARG A 14 -0.02 16.07 -1.89
CA ARG A 14 -0.50 17.30 -1.23
C ARG A 14 -0.27 17.28 0.28
N LEU A 15 -0.37 16.12 0.92
CA LEU A 15 -0.05 15.97 2.33
C LEU A 15 1.45 16.16 2.57
N ALA A 16 2.30 15.58 1.72
CA ALA A 16 3.75 15.75 1.78
C ALA A 16 4.17 17.22 1.63
N GLU A 17 3.56 17.94 0.70
CA GLU A 17 3.78 19.38 0.53
C GLU A 17 3.49 20.17 1.81
N LYS A 18 2.35 19.89 2.47
CA LYS A 18 2.00 20.51 3.76
C LYS A 18 2.94 20.14 4.90
N ALA A 19 3.57 18.97 4.81
CA ALA A 19 4.55 18.48 5.78
C ALA A 19 5.98 18.90 5.41
N GLU A 20 6.16 19.78 4.42
CA GLU A 20 7.47 20.25 3.94
C GLU A 20 8.40 19.10 3.48
N VAL A 21 7.81 17.97 3.06
CA VAL A 21 8.55 16.83 2.53
C VAL A 21 8.80 17.07 1.03
N PRO A 22 10.07 16.98 0.56
CA PRO A 22 10.36 17.15 -0.85
C PRO A 22 9.56 16.16 -1.73
N PRO A 23 8.98 16.60 -2.87
CA PRO A 23 8.15 15.75 -3.71
C PRO A 23 8.83 14.44 -4.14
N ASP A 24 10.11 14.48 -4.45
CA ASP A 24 10.87 13.28 -4.85
C ASP A 24 11.08 12.30 -3.69
N VAL A 25 11.22 12.82 -2.46
CA VAL A 25 11.29 11.98 -1.25
C VAL A 25 9.94 11.32 -1.02
N ALA A 26 8.85 12.09 -1.09
CA ALA A 26 7.50 11.56 -0.92
C ALA A 26 7.17 10.47 -1.94
N ARG A 27 7.50 10.69 -3.22
CA ARG A 27 7.32 9.69 -4.29
C ARG A 27 8.09 8.41 -3.99
N ARG A 28 9.39 8.52 -3.65
CA ARG A 28 10.22 7.34 -3.31
C ARG A 28 9.68 6.57 -2.12
N VAL A 29 9.22 7.26 -1.08
CA VAL A 29 8.63 6.62 0.11
C VAL A 29 7.34 5.89 -0.26
N ILE A 30 6.44 6.52 -1.02
CA ILE A 30 5.20 5.89 -1.49
C ILE A 30 5.52 4.65 -2.32
N ASP A 31 6.42 4.76 -3.28
CA ASP A 31 6.77 3.67 -4.19
C ASP A 31 7.42 2.49 -3.43
N GLY A 32 8.30 2.77 -2.46
CA GLY A 32 8.91 1.75 -1.61
C GLY A 32 7.90 1.03 -0.71
N ILE A 33 6.93 1.75 -0.15
CA ILE A 33 5.85 1.14 0.66
C ILE A 33 4.96 0.26 -0.24
N CYS A 34 4.58 0.74 -1.43
CA CYS A 34 3.78 -0.03 -2.38
C CYS A 34 4.47 -1.33 -2.78
N ASP A 35 5.77 -1.29 -3.08
CA ASP A 35 6.55 -2.48 -3.46
C ASP A 35 6.61 -3.56 -2.37
N VAL A 36 6.72 -3.15 -1.10
CA VAL A 36 6.66 -4.10 0.04
C VAL A 36 5.22 -4.60 0.22
N ALA A 37 4.24 -3.72 0.14
CA ALA A 37 2.83 -4.04 0.37
C ALA A 37 2.27 -5.04 -0.65
N SER A 38 2.66 -4.94 -1.92
CA SER A 38 2.29 -5.90 -2.98
C SER A 38 2.85 -7.31 -2.76
N ARG A 39 3.75 -7.50 -1.79
CA ARG A 39 4.36 -8.79 -1.43
C ARG A 39 3.93 -9.29 -0.05
N PHE A 40 2.96 -8.63 0.60
CA PHE A 40 2.54 -8.94 1.97
C PHE A 40 2.29 -10.44 2.21
N SER A 41 1.49 -11.10 1.37
CA SER A 41 1.18 -12.53 1.56
C SER A 41 2.41 -13.42 1.50
N ALA A 42 3.32 -13.16 0.56
CA ALA A 42 4.54 -13.93 0.43
C ALA A 42 5.48 -13.72 1.64
N ILE A 43 5.56 -12.49 2.14
CA ILE A 43 6.35 -12.16 3.34
C ILE A 43 5.73 -12.83 4.58
N ALA A 44 4.42 -12.77 4.73
CA ALA A 44 3.70 -13.37 5.86
C ALA A 44 3.87 -14.90 5.90
N GLU A 45 3.70 -15.56 4.77
CA GLU A 45 3.87 -17.02 4.65
C GLU A 45 5.32 -17.45 4.95
N ASN A 46 6.31 -16.69 4.47
CA ASN A 46 7.72 -17.00 4.73
C ASN A 46 8.10 -16.81 6.21
N LEU A 47 7.62 -15.73 6.85
CA LEU A 47 7.98 -15.42 8.24
C LEU A 47 7.19 -16.26 9.25
N ARG A 48 5.95 -16.62 8.93
CA ARG A 48 5.03 -17.34 9.83
C ARG A 48 4.20 -18.36 9.02
N PRO A 49 4.82 -19.47 8.58
CA PRO A 49 4.12 -20.50 7.81
C PRO A 49 2.89 -21.01 8.58
N GLU A 50 1.77 -21.15 7.86
CA GLU A 50 0.51 -21.73 8.38
C GLU A 50 -0.15 -20.98 9.57
N ALA A 51 0.44 -19.87 10.05
CA ALA A 51 -0.12 -19.09 11.16
C ALA A 51 -1.36 -18.27 10.75
N ILE A 52 -1.50 -18.01 9.44
CA ILE A 52 -2.62 -17.31 8.82
C ILE A 52 -3.15 -18.20 7.70
N THR A 53 -4.46 -18.38 7.63
CA THR A 53 -5.05 -19.20 6.56
C THR A 53 -4.82 -18.55 5.19
N GLN A 54 -4.70 -19.36 4.14
CA GLN A 54 -4.54 -18.86 2.77
C GLN A 54 -5.69 -17.93 2.34
N ASP A 55 -6.93 -18.22 2.78
CA ASP A 55 -8.08 -17.37 2.47
C ASP A 55 -7.96 -15.98 3.12
N THR A 56 -7.49 -15.92 4.37
CA THR A 56 -7.24 -14.64 5.06
C THR A 56 -6.09 -13.88 4.42
N LEU A 57 -4.98 -14.55 4.07
CA LEU A 57 -3.86 -13.93 3.35
C LEU A 57 -4.31 -13.33 2.02
N ARG A 58 -5.06 -14.10 1.20
CA ARG A 58 -5.61 -13.63 -0.08
C ARG A 58 -6.53 -12.43 0.11
N THR A 59 -7.38 -12.45 1.13
CA THR A 59 -8.30 -11.35 1.42
C THR A 59 -7.57 -10.07 1.81
N VAL A 60 -6.58 -10.17 2.70
CA VAL A 60 -5.79 -9.02 3.15
C VAL A 60 -4.96 -8.46 2.00
N GLN A 61 -4.28 -9.31 1.23
CA GLN A 61 -3.52 -8.88 0.05
C GLN A 61 -4.41 -8.18 -0.97
N GLY A 62 -5.59 -8.73 -1.27
CA GLY A 62 -6.53 -8.08 -2.20
C GLY A 62 -6.96 -6.69 -1.75
N CYS A 63 -7.14 -6.47 -0.44
CA CYS A 63 -7.42 -5.14 0.11
C CYS A 63 -6.22 -4.20 -0.02
N ILE A 64 -5.01 -4.71 0.22
CA ILE A 64 -3.76 -3.94 0.05
C ILE A 64 -3.58 -3.56 -1.43
N ASP A 65 -3.79 -4.49 -2.35
CA ASP A 65 -3.62 -4.27 -3.78
C ASP A 65 -4.59 -3.21 -4.31
N GLN A 66 -5.83 -3.17 -3.79
CA GLN A 66 -6.78 -2.10 -4.08
C GLN A 66 -6.24 -0.73 -3.65
N ASN A 67 -5.62 -0.62 -2.47
CA ASN A 67 -5.00 0.63 -2.01
C ASN A 67 -3.78 1.00 -2.86
N VAL A 68 -2.92 0.04 -3.15
CA VAL A 68 -1.74 0.23 -4.01
C VAL A 68 -2.14 0.73 -5.40
N ALA A 69 -3.22 0.19 -5.97
CA ALA A 69 -3.76 0.65 -7.24
C ALA A 69 -4.18 2.13 -7.23
N LEU A 70 -4.72 2.64 -6.12
CA LEU A 70 -5.05 4.08 -5.96
C LEU A 70 -3.81 4.97 -5.90
N LEU A 71 -2.67 4.44 -5.45
CA LEU A 71 -1.39 5.16 -5.34
C LEU A 71 -0.55 5.10 -6.62
N TYR A 72 -0.82 4.15 -7.52
CA TYR A 72 -0.25 4.11 -8.86
C TYR A 72 -1.11 4.78 -9.92
N ARG A 73 -2.41 4.99 -9.66
CA ARG A 73 -3.29 5.73 -10.57
C ARG A 73 -2.73 7.14 -10.76
N GLN A 74 -2.25 7.42 -11.96
CA GLN A 74 -1.99 8.79 -12.39
C GLN A 74 -3.34 9.47 -12.71
N PRO A 75 -3.44 10.80 -12.51
CA PRO A 75 -4.52 11.57 -13.13
C PRO A 75 -4.47 11.47 -14.66
#